data_AF-W4VFG8-F1
#
_entry.id   AF-W4VFG8-F1
#
_cell.length_a   1.000
_cell.length_b   1.000
_cell.length_c   1.000
_cell.angle_alpha   90.00
_cell.angle_beta   90.00
_cell.angle_gamma   90.00
#
_symmetry.space_group_name_H-M   'P 1'
#
loop_
_entity.id
_entity.type
_entity.pdbx_description
1 polymer ?
#
loop_
_entity_poly.entity_id
_entity_poly.type
_entity_poly.pdbx_seq_one_letter_code
_entity_poly.pdbx_strand_id
1 'polypeptide(L)'
;MDFKVAGTEKGVTALQMDIKIDGLSREILEEALTQAKIGRMHILSHMLETIQSPKIELSNYAPKILTMDIKPDKIRAVIGPSGKQINQIIEETGVKIDIEQDGHVFISSIDNEMNKKAQKLIEDIVREVEVGELYLGTVKRVEKFGAFVELFKGKEGLVHISELAEERIAKVEDVVSIGDQIMVKVKEIDRQGRVNLSRKAVLVDQKEKEEKNK
;
A
#
# COMPACT_ATOMS: atom_id res chain seq x y z
N MET A 1 14.39 18.20 48.42
CA MET A 1 13.79 17.29 47.42
C MET A 1 14.24 17.77 46.06
N ASP A 2 14.68 16.85 45.19
CA ASP A 2 14.99 17.14 43.79
C ASP A 2 13.97 16.42 42.92
N PHE A 3 13.36 17.09 41.95
CA PHE A 3 12.35 16.47 41.10
C PHE A 3 12.36 17.07 39.70
N LYS A 4 11.94 16.25 38.73
CA LYS A 4 11.83 16.61 37.32
C LYS A 4 10.39 16.38 36.89
N VAL A 5 9.81 17.37 36.21
CA VAL A 5 8.44 17.30 35.67
C VAL A 5 8.47 17.57 34.18
N ALA A 6 8.08 16.59 33.39
CA ALA A 6 7.90 16.73 31.95
C ALA A 6 6.41 16.63 31.60
N GLY A 7 6.00 17.31 30.52
CA GLY A 7 4.59 17.32 30.14
C GLY A 7 4.27 18.28 29.01
N THR A 8 3.01 18.24 28.60
CA THR A 8 2.41 19.17 27.65
C THR A 8 1.62 20.25 28.39
N GLU A 9 0.95 21.11 27.63
CA GLU A 9 -0.05 22.05 28.18
C GLU A 9 -1.21 21.32 28.87
N LYS A 10 -1.57 20.13 28.36
CA LYS A 10 -2.70 19.35 28.87
C LYS A 10 -2.41 18.61 30.17
N GLY A 11 -1.14 18.34 30.46
CA GLY A 11 -0.79 17.57 31.66
C GLY A 11 0.66 17.12 31.74
N VAL A 12 0.97 16.46 32.85
CA VAL A 12 2.28 15.86 33.12
C VAL A 12 2.36 14.51 32.39
N THR A 13 3.43 14.29 31.63
CA THR A 13 3.71 13.02 30.96
C THR A 13 4.71 12.17 31.73
N ALA A 14 5.61 12.79 32.49
CA ALA A 14 6.55 12.11 33.37
C ALA A 14 6.86 12.95 34.62
N LEU A 15 7.00 12.28 35.75
CA LEU A 15 7.39 12.86 37.03
C LEU A 15 8.46 11.95 37.66
N GLN A 16 9.63 12.51 37.96
CA GLN A 16 10.68 11.84 38.71
C GLN A 16 10.94 12.61 40.00
N MET A 17 10.98 11.94 41.14
CA MET A 17 11.18 12.57 42.45
C MET A 17 12.24 11.82 43.26
N ASP A 18 13.27 12.54 43.68
CA ASP A 18 14.34 12.09 44.57
C ASP A 18 14.22 12.82 45.91
N ILE A 19 13.70 12.11 46.92
CA ILE A 19 13.49 12.62 48.27
C ILE A 19 14.63 12.12 49.17
N LYS A 20 15.33 13.05 49.83
CA LYS A 20 16.49 12.78 50.71
C LYS A 20 16.19 12.86 52.21
N ILE A 21 14.97 13.28 52.57
CA ILE A 21 14.54 13.49 53.95
C ILE A 21 13.11 12.97 54.12
N ASP A 22 12.80 12.44 55.30
CA ASP A 22 11.43 12.03 55.62
C ASP A 22 10.55 13.26 55.92
N GLY A 23 9.26 13.20 55.58
CA GLY A 23 8.28 14.19 56.02
C GLY A 23 7.93 15.32 55.03
N LEU A 24 7.95 15.08 53.71
CA LEU A 24 7.44 16.06 52.75
C LEU A 24 5.91 16.17 52.88
N SER A 25 5.39 17.35 53.24
CA SER A 25 3.94 17.56 53.32
C SER A 25 3.32 17.64 51.92
N ARG A 26 2.03 17.29 51.83
CA ARG A 26 1.26 17.41 50.58
C ARG A 26 1.23 18.84 50.07
N GLU A 27 1.17 19.81 50.98
CA GLU A 27 1.17 21.25 50.66
C GLU A 27 2.46 21.68 49.94
N ILE A 28 3.62 21.25 50.44
CA ILE A 28 4.92 21.53 49.80
C ILE A 28 4.99 20.91 48.41
N LEU A 29 4.44 19.70 48.24
CA LEU A 29 4.41 19.04 46.94
C LEU A 29 3.50 19.77 45.94
N GLU A 30 2.34 20.23 46.39
CA GLU A 30 1.38 20.97 45.57
C GLU A 30 1.94 22.32 45.12
N GLU A 31 2.60 23.04 46.02
CA GLU A 31 3.31 24.28 45.71
C GLU A 31 4.42 24.03 44.69
N ALA A 32 5.27 23.02 44.93
CA ALA A 32 6.37 22.67 44.04
C ALA A 32 5.87 22.28 42.63
N LEU A 33 4.81 21.48 42.52
CA LEU A 33 4.22 21.10 41.24
C LEU A 33 3.54 22.27 40.53
N THR A 34 2.92 23.19 41.27
CA THR A 34 2.32 24.41 40.72
C THR A 34 3.39 25.33 40.15
N GLN A 35 4.49 25.53 40.88
CA GLN A 35 5.63 26.28 40.39
C GLN A 35 6.26 25.60 39.16
N ALA A 36 6.42 24.28 39.19
CA ALA A 36 6.94 23.52 38.07
C ALA A 36 6.04 23.61 36.83
N LYS A 37 4.71 23.69 37.00
CA LYS A 37 3.77 23.93 35.89
C LYS A 37 4.04 25.29 35.23
N ILE A 38 4.17 26.36 36.02
CA ILE A 38 4.46 27.70 35.49
C ILE A 38 5.78 27.70 34.71
N GLY A 39 6.85 27.15 35.31
CA GLY A 39 8.15 27.05 34.65
C GLY A 39 8.11 26.21 33.37
N ARG A 40 7.41 25.08 33.38
CA ARG A 40 7.23 24.23 32.19
C ARG A 40 6.49 24.96 31.07
N MET A 41 5.44 25.71 31.39
CA MET A 41 4.71 26.50 30.37
C MET A 41 5.56 27.61 29.79
N HIS A 42 6.35 28.30 30.62
CA HIS A 42 7.28 29.31 30.12
C HIS A 42 8.30 28.73 29.12
N ILE A 43 8.91 27.59 29.44
CA ILE A 43 9.85 26.90 28.54
C ILE A 43 9.13 26.45 27.26
N LEU A 44 7.94 25.85 27.39
CA LEU A 44 7.18 25.34 26.25
C LEU A 44 6.76 26.46 25.30
N SER A 45 6.32 27.61 25.81
CA SER A 45 5.98 28.77 24.99
C SER A 45 7.17 29.23 24.15
N HIS A 46 8.37 29.30 24.74
CA HIS A 46 9.57 29.70 24.00
C HIS A 46 10.00 28.63 22.97
N MET A 47 9.81 27.34 23.26
CA MET A 47 10.04 26.27 22.26
C MET A 47 9.07 26.40 21.07
N LEU A 48 7.80 26.69 21.35
CA LEU A 48 6.76 26.85 20.33
C LEU A 48 6.97 28.09 19.46
N GLU A 49 7.61 29.16 19.96
CA GLU A 49 8.04 30.30 19.14
C GLU A 49 9.00 29.86 18.02
N THR A 50 9.78 28.82 18.24
CA THR A 50 10.75 28.30 17.25
C THR A 50 10.14 27.21 16.36
N ILE A 51 9.44 26.23 16.95
CA ILE A 51 8.84 25.10 16.23
C ILE A 51 7.46 24.81 16.82
N GLN A 52 6.40 25.29 16.15
CA GLN A 52 5.02 25.11 16.61
C GLN A 52 4.48 23.70 16.33
N SER A 53 4.92 23.07 15.26
CA SER A 53 4.40 21.79 14.80
C SER A 53 5.51 20.93 14.17
N PRO A 54 5.32 19.60 14.13
CA PRO A 54 6.22 18.72 13.38
C PRO A 54 6.30 19.17 11.91
N LYS A 55 7.50 19.09 11.33
CA LYS A 55 7.69 19.37 9.90
C LYS A 55 6.87 18.37 9.08
N ILE A 56 6.18 18.87 8.06
CA ILE A 56 5.37 18.05 7.14
C ILE A 56 6.27 17.08 6.37
N GLU A 57 7.46 17.53 6.00
CA GLU A 57 8.42 16.74 5.23
C GLU A 57 9.70 16.49 6.03
N LEU A 58 10.18 15.25 5.94
CA LEU A 58 11.49 14.83 6.44
C LEU A 58 12.61 15.45 5.61
N SER A 59 13.78 15.62 6.24
CA SER A 59 15.00 16.07 5.57
C SER A 59 15.33 15.21 4.34
N ASN A 60 15.92 15.83 3.31
CA ASN A 60 16.35 15.13 2.10
C ASN A 60 17.44 14.08 2.35
N TYR A 61 18.20 14.21 3.44
CA TYR A 61 19.25 13.28 3.81
C TYR A 61 18.79 12.25 4.85
N ALA A 62 17.59 12.42 5.40
CA ALA A 62 17.02 11.44 6.31
C ALA A 62 16.41 10.30 5.50
N PRO A 63 16.64 9.02 5.89
CA PRO A 63 15.94 7.90 5.27
C PRO A 63 14.43 8.10 5.38
N LYS A 64 13.75 8.07 4.24
CA LYS A 64 12.29 8.11 4.17
C LYS A 64 11.79 6.69 4.23
N ILE A 65 10.81 6.46 5.09
CA ILE A 65 10.13 5.18 5.23
C ILE A 65 8.77 5.33 4.53
N LEU A 66 8.56 4.54 3.49
CA LEU A 66 7.26 4.33 2.87
C LEU A 66 6.65 3.06 3.45
N THR A 67 5.40 3.15 3.88
CA THR A 67 4.64 2.01 4.37
C THR A 67 3.55 1.69 3.36
N MET A 68 3.37 0.41 3.05
CA MET A 68 2.26 -0.10 2.26
C MET A 68 1.71 -1.38 2.88
N ASP A 69 0.45 -1.68 2.59
CA ASP A 69 -0.24 -2.86 3.09
C ASP A 69 -0.44 -3.88 1.98
N ILE A 70 -0.14 -5.15 2.27
CA ILE A 70 -0.43 -6.27 1.38
C ILE A 70 -1.24 -7.34 2.11
N LYS A 71 -1.99 -8.16 1.36
CA LYS A 71 -2.69 -9.30 1.96
C LYS A 71 -1.67 -10.30 2.53
N PRO A 72 -1.84 -10.82 3.77
CA PRO A 72 -0.91 -11.76 4.39
C PRO A 72 -0.60 -12.99 3.52
N ASP A 73 -1.59 -13.49 2.78
CA ASP A 73 -1.44 -14.63 1.88
C ASP A 73 -0.44 -14.38 0.73
N LYS A 74 -0.17 -13.11 0.42
CA LYS A 74 0.75 -12.69 -0.66
C LYS A 74 2.17 -12.44 -0.18
N ILE A 75 2.44 -12.43 1.13
CA ILE A 75 3.79 -12.23 1.66
C ILE A 75 4.78 -13.23 1.04
N ARG A 76 4.37 -14.50 0.93
CA ARG A 76 5.20 -15.56 0.31
C ARG A 76 5.49 -15.29 -1.16
N ALA A 77 4.55 -14.68 -1.89
CA ALA A 77 4.72 -14.33 -3.29
C ALA A 77 5.69 -13.15 -3.47
N VAL A 78 5.65 -12.16 -2.57
CA VAL A 78 6.57 -11.01 -2.59
C VAL A 78 8.00 -11.43 -2.24
N ILE A 79 8.18 -12.26 -1.21
CA ILE A 79 9.49 -12.79 -0.80
C ILE A 79 10.05 -13.71 -1.91
N GLY A 80 9.20 -14.54 -2.51
CA GLY A 80 9.58 -15.54 -3.48
C GLY A 80 10.35 -16.72 -2.87
N PRO A 81 10.73 -17.73 -3.67
CA PRO A 81 11.46 -18.90 -3.18
C PRO A 81 12.82 -18.48 -2.61
N SER A 82 13.05 -18.80 -1.33
CA SER A 82 14.27 -18.44 -0.58
C SER A 82 14.61 -16.94 -0.56
N GLY A 83 13.61 -16.05 -0.68
CA GLY A 83 13.85 -14.60 -0.68
C GLY A 83 14.44 -14.05 -1.98
N LYS A 84 14.50 -14.85 -3.06
CA LYS A 84 15.14 -14.43 -4.32
C LYS A 84 14.48 -13.18 -4.92
N GLN A 85 13.15 -13.10 -4.84
CA GLN A 85 12.41 -12.01 -5.48
C GLN A 85 12.59 -10.70 -4.72
N ILE A 86 12.50 -10.74 -3.38
CA ILE A 86 12.74 -9.55 -2.56
C ILE A 86 14.19 -9.08 -2.63
N ASN A 87 15.16 -10.01 -2.64
CA ASN A 87 16.58 -9.68 -2.78
C ASN A 87 16.87 -9.03 -4.14
N GLN A 88 16.24 -9.49 -5.22
CA GLN A 88 16.38 -8.86 -6.53
C GLN A 88 15.85 -7.41 -6.54
N ILE A 89 14.72 -7.14 -5.87
CA ILE A 89 14.18 -5.77 -5.75
C ILE A 89 15.15 -4.90 -4.95
N ILE A 90 15.69 -5.41 -3.83
CA ILE A 90 16.68 -4.72 -3.01
C ILE A 90 17.95 -4.41 -3.80
N GLU A 91 18.47 -5.37 -4.59
CA GLU A 91 19.65 -5.17 -5.43
C GLU A 91 19.41 -4.14 -6.54
N GLU A 92 18.23 -4.13 -7.16
CA GLU A 92 17.91 -3.21 -8.25
C GLU A 92 17.65 -1.77 -7.75
N THR A 93 17.06 -1.62 -6.56
CA THR A 93 16.61 -0.32 -6.05
C THR A 93 17.49 0.24 -4.93
N GLY A 94 18.33 -0.58 -4.30
CA GLY A 94 19.18 -0.19 -3.18
C GLY A 94 18.40 0.16 -1.90
N VAL A 95 17.11 -0.19 -1.83
CA VAL A 95 16.26 0.10 -0.66
C VAL A 95 16.32 -1.03 0.36
N LYS A 96 16.02 -0.73 1.62
CA LYS A 96 15.80 -1.73 2.66
C LYS A 96 14.31 -2.00 2.80
N ILE A 97 13.91 -3.25 2.63
CA ILE A 97 12.52 -3.70 2.74
C ILE A 97 12.37 -4.58 3.97
N ASP A 98 11.37 -4.29 4.80
CA ASP A 98 10.93 -5.11 5.91
C ASP A 98 9.46 -5.50 5.70
N ILE A 99 9.10 -6.75 5.98
CA ILE A 99 7.74 -7.27 5.77
C ILE A 99 7.30 -7.96 7.06
N GLU A 100 6.29 -7.40 7.71
CA GLU A 100 5.67 -7.98 8.89
C GLU A 100 4.65 -9.07 8.53
N GLN A 101 4.37 -9.95 9.49
CA GLN A 101 3.49 -11.11 9.29
C GLN A 101 2.02 -10.74 9.08
N ASP A 102 1.63 -9.52 9.47
CA ASP A 102 0.30 -8.96 9.25
C ASP A 102 0.13 -8.33 7.86
N GLY A 103 1.21 -8.25 7.08
CA GLY A 103 1.20 -7.68 5.73
C GLY A 103 1.65 -6.23 5.65
N HIS A 104 2.11 -5.62 6.74
CA HIS A 104 2.77 -4.31 6.68
C HIS A 104 4.14 -4.43 6.01
N VAL A 105 4.37 -3.63 4.97
CA VAL A 105 5.64 -3.56 4.25
C VAL A 105 6.26 -2.19 4.44
N PHE A 106 7.48 -2.16 4.97
CA PHE A 106 8.26 -0.94 5.18
C PHE A 106 9.40 -0.88 4.17
N ILE A 107 9.39 0.15 3.33
CA ILE A 107 10.41 0.40 2.31
C ILE A 107 11.17 1.65 2.74
N SER A 108 12.47 1.51 2.97
CA SER A 108 13.29 2.60 3.50
C SER A 108 14.56 2.82 2.68
N SER A 109 14.79 4.08 2.30
CA SER A 109 16.04 4.52 1.69
C SER A 109 16.16 6.05 1.76
N ILE A 110 17.34 6.56 1.39
CA ILE A 110 17.62 7.99 1.31
C ILE A 110 16.96 8.59 0.04
N ASP A 111 16.76 7.77 -1.00
CA ASP A 111 16.19 8.21 -2.27
C ASP A 111 14.69 7.87 -2.36
N ASN A 112 13.87 8.91 -2.37
CA ASN A 112 12.43 8.77 -2.46
C ASN A 112 11.98 8.14 -3.79
N GLU A 113 12.71 8.36 -4.88
CA GLU A 113 12.37 7.76 -6.17
C GLU A 113 12.59 6.26 -6.16
N MET A 114 13.68 5.80 -5.55
CA MET A 114 13.95 4.37 -5.39
C MET A 114 12.92 3.70 -4.48
N ASN A 115 12.49 4.36 -3.40
CA ASN A 115 11.40 3.85 -2.56
C ASN A 115 10.11 3.68 -3.37
N LYS A 116 9.73 4.68 -4.18
CA LYS A 116 8.54 4.59 -5.05
C LYS A 116 8.67 3.50 -6.11
N LYS A 117 9.87 3.32 -6.67
CA LYS A 117 10.14 2.24 -7.64
C LYS A 117 9.96 0.87 -7.00
N ALA A 118 10.52 0.66 -5.80
CA ALA A 118 10.35 -0.58 -5.05
C ALA A 118 8.89 -0.82 -4.65
N GLN A 119 8.20 0.23 -4.20
CA GLN A 119 6.77 0.15 -3.89
C GLN A 119 5.97 -0.33 -5.11
N LYS A 120 6.19 0.28 -6.28
CA LYS A 120 5.50 -0.11 -7.51
C LYS A 120 5.79 -1.56 -7.91
N LEU A 121 7.03 -2.02 -7.77
CA LEU A 121 7.39 -3.42 -8.05
C LEU A 121 6.64 -4.38 -7.12
N ILE A 122 6.54 -4.07 -5.84
CA ILE A 122 5.79 -4.88 -4.87
C ILE A 122 4.29 -4.84 -5.20
N GLU A 123 3.73 -3.66 -5.46
CA GLU A 123 2.34 -3.46 -5.89
C GLU A 123 2.02 -4.31 -7.12
N ASP A 124 2.87 -4.32 -8.14
CA ASP A 124 2.67 -5.11 -9.35
C ASP A 124 2.69 -6.63 -9.09
N ILE A 125 3.48 -7.10 -8.10
CA ILE A 125 3.50 -8.52 -7.70
C ILE A 125 2.21 -8.91 -6.96
N VAL A 126 1.74 -8.05 -6.06
CA VAL A 126 0.53 -8.33 -5.27
C VAL A 126 -0.76 -7.97 -6.00
N ARG A 127 -0.68 -7.23 -7.09
CA ARG A 127 -1.81 -6.71 -7.85
C ARG A 127 -2.83 -7.79 -8.12
N GLU A 128 -4.02 -7.63 -7.58
CA GLU A 128 -5.13 -8.53 -7.83
C GLU A 128 -6.00 -8.05 -8.97
N VAL A 129 -6.62 -9.03 -9.61
CA VAL A 129 -7.57 -8.80 -10.67
C VAL A 129 -8.90 -8.64 -9.94
N GLU A 130 -9.55 -7.48 -10.05
CA GLU A 130 -10.82 -7.22 -9.38
C GLU A 130 -11.99 -7.54 -10.30
N VAL A 131 -13.03 -8.16 -9.74
CA VAL A 131 -14.26 -8.47 -10.49
C VAL A 131 -14.94 -7.16 -10.89
N GLY A 132 -15.25 -7.02 -12.18
CA GLY A 132 -15.89 -5.84 -12.75
C GLY A 132 -14.92 -4.80 -13.31
N GLU A 133 -13.61 -4.88 -13.02
CA GLU A 133 -12.62 -3.98 -13.61
C GLU A 133 -12.30 -4.33 -15.07
N LEU A 134 -11.94 -3.28 -15.82
CA LEU A 134 -11.53 -3.36 -17.22
C LEU A 134 -10.01 -3.36 -17.30
N TYR A 135 -9.46 -4.34 -18.00
CA TYR A 135 -8.03 -4.47 -18.22
C TYR A 135 -7.73 -4.57 -19.71
N LEU A 136 -6.61 -3.98 -20.12
CA LEU A 136 -6.03 -4.20 -21.44
C LEU A 136 -5.10 -5.42 -21.33
N GLY A 137 -5.49 -6.53 -21.93
CA GLY A 137 -4.73 -7.78 -21.88
C GLY A 137 -4.24 -8.22 -23.25
N THR A 138 -3.18 -9.03 -23.27
CA THR A 138 -2.59 -9.57 -24.51
C THR A 138 -2.91 -11.05 -24.66
N VAL A 139 -3.40 -11.47 -25.83
CA VAL A 139 -3.73 -12.87 -26.10
C VAL A 139 -2.44 -13.69 -26.19
N LYS A 140 -2.25 -14.64 -25.26
CA LYS A 140 -1.08 -15.53 -25.25
C LYS A 140 -1.34 -16.84 -25.97
N ARG A 141 -2.54 -17.39 -25.82
CA ARG A 141 -2.92 -18.67 -26.39
C ARG A 141 -4.39 -18.65 -26.79
N VAL A 142 -4.70 -19.29 -27.90
CA VAL A 142 -6.06 -19.48 -28.38
C VAL A 142 -6.35 -20.99 -28.38
N GLU A 143 -7.49 -21.38 -27.82
CA GLU A 143 -8.01 -22.74 -27.78
C GLU A 143 -9.40 -22.78 -28.42
N LYS A 144 -9.90 -23.98 -28.73
CA LYS A 144 -11.22 -24.15 -29.38
C LYS A 144 -12.39 -23.58 -28.58
N PHE A 145 -12.26 -23.50 -27.26
CA PHE A 145 -13.32 -23.05 -26.36
C PHE A 145 -13.12 -21.61 -25.82
N GLY A 146 -11.98 -20.97 -26.12
CA GLY A 146 -11.69 -19.63 -25.62
C GLY A 146 -10.26 -19.15 -25.86
N ALA A 147 -9.98 -17.92 -25.45
CA ALA A 147 -8.66 -17.31 -25.54
C ALA A 147 -8.10 -17.02 -24.13
N PHE A 148 -6.83 -17.34 -23.92
CA PHE A 148 -6.09 -16.98 -22.72
C PHE A 148 -5.44 -15.61 -22.91
N VAL A 149 -5.81 -14.68 -22.04
CA VAL A 149 -5.40 -13.28 -22.09
C VAL A 149 -4.56 -12.99 -20.85
N GLU A 150 -3.32 -12.55 -21.05
CA GLU A 150 -2.46 -12.07 -19.97
C GLU A 150 -2.86 -10.64 -19.61
N LEU A 151 -3.26 -10.42 -18.36
CA LEU A 151 -3.66 -9.11 -17.83
C LEU A 151 -2.45 -8.37 -17.26
N PHE A 152 -1.65 -9.10 -16.48
CA PHE A 152 -0.41 -8.63 -15.84
C PHE A 152 0.61 -9.76 -15.90
N LYS A 153 1.88 -9.42 -15.66
CA LYS A 153 2.99 -10.38 -15.69
C LYS A 153 2.71 -11.59 -14.78
N GLY A 154 2.44 -12.75 -15.39
CA GLY A 154 2.14 -13.99 -14.67
C GLY A 154 0.69 -14.18 -14.20
N LYS A 155 -0.24 -13.30 -14.61
CA LYS A 155 -1.69 -13.48 -14.40
C LYS A 155 -2.43 -13.56 -15.73
N GLU A 156 -2.98 -14.74 -15.98
CA GLU A 156 -3.79 -15.06 -17.17
C GLU A 156 -5.26 -15.24 -16.78
N GLY A 157 -6.15 -14.79 -17.65
CA GLY A 157 -7.58 -15.08 -17.57
C GLY A 157 -8.09 -15.72 -18.85
N LEU A 158 -9.20 -16.44 -18.75
CA LEU A 158 -9.85 -17.12 -19.87
C LEU A 158 -11.04 -16.30 -20.35
N VAL A 159 -11.05 -15.94 -21.63
CA VAL A 159 -12.24 -15.44 -22.32
C VAL A 159 -12.90 -16.62 -23.02
N HIS A 160 -14.09 -17.02 -22.59
CA HIS A 160 -14.84 -18.10 -23.24
C HIS A 160 -15.36 -17.63 -24.62
N ILE A 161 -15.51 -18.55 -25.57
CA ILE A 161 -15.99 -18.23 -26.94
C ILE A 161 -17.31 -17.45 -26.97
N SER A 162 -18.21 -17.71 -26.01
CA SER A 162 -19.49 -17.00 -25.89
C SER A 162 -19.38 -15.56 -25.37
N GLU A 163 -18.22 -15.19 -24.83
CA GLU A 163 -17.95 -13.90 -24.20
C GLU A 163 -16.97 -13.05 -25.02
N LEU A 164 -16.58 -13.53 -26.21
CA LEU A 164 -15.64 -12.86 -27.12
C LEU A 164 -16.28 -11.77 -27.98
N ALA A 165 -17.51 -12.00 -28.46
CA ALA A 165 -18.29 -10.99 -29.19
C ALA A 165 -19.79 -11.11 -28.85
N GLU A 166 -20.56 -10.12 -29.27
CA GLU A 166 -22.01 -10.10 -29.10
C GLU A 166 -22.71 -11.15 -29.97
N GLU A 167 -22.17 -11.38 -31.17
CA GLU A 167 -22.65 -12.33 -32.16
C GLU A 167 -22.16 -13.77 -31.88
N ARG A 168 -22.86 -14.76 -32.42
CA ARG A 168 -22.49 -16.17 -32.26
C ARG A 168 -21.30 -16.51 -33.16
N ILE A 169 -20.13 -16.60 -32.56
CA ILE A 169 -18.89 -16.95 -33.27
C ILE A 169 -18.73 -18.48 -33.37
N ALA A 170 -18.29 -18.97 -34.53
CA ALA A 170 -18.00 -20.39 -34.74
C ALA A 170 -16.57 -20.77 -34.31
N LYS A 171 -15.58 -19.88 -34.50
CA LYS A 171 -14.18 -20.09 -34.11
C LYS A 171 -13.58 -18.87 -33.44
N VAL A 172 -12.82 -19.09 -32.37
CA VAL A 172 -12.15 -18.01 -31.63
C VAL A 172 -11.14 -17.26 -32.50
N GLU A 173 -10.46 -17.98 -33.40
CA GLU A 173 -9.46 -17.47 -34.35
C GLU A 173 -10.02 -16.40 -35.31
N ASP A 174 -11.34 -16.37 -35.53
CA ASP A 174 -11.97 -15.39 -36.41
C ASP A 174 -12.01 -13.98 -35.77
N VAL A 175 -11.82 -13.88 -34.45
CA VAL A 175 -12.04 -12.65 -33.67
C VAL A 175 -10.80 -12.18 -32.92
N VAL A 176 -9.89 -13.10 -32.58
CA VAL A 176 -8.63 -12.80 -31.88
C VAL A 176 -7.48 -13.64 -32.39
N SER A 177 -6.33 -13.01 -32.56
CA SER A 177 -5.06 -13.66 -32.88
C SER A 177 -4.13 -13.67 -31.67
N ILE A 178 -3.16 -14.58 -31.67
CA ILE A 178 -2.08 -14.59 -30.67
C ILE A 178 -1.28 -13.30 -30.82
N GLY A 179 -1.08 -12.58 -29.71
CA GLY A 179 -0.41 -11.30 -29.65
C GLY A 179 -1.33 -10.08 -29.70
N ASP A 180 -2.63 -10.26 -29.94
CA ASP A 180 -3.57 -9.15 -29.97
C ASP A 180 -3.80 -8.56 -28.58
N GLN A 181 -3.87 -7.22 -28.51
CA GLN A 181 -4.28 -6.51 -27.31
C GLN A 181 -5.78 -6.25 -27.34
N ILE A 182 -6.50 -6.80 -26.35
CA ILE A 182 -7.95 -6.66 -26.23
C ILE A 182 -8.32 -6.14 -24.85
N MET A 183 -9.33 -5.26 -24.80
CA MET A 183 -9.95 -4.88 -23.54
C MET A 183 -10.92 -5.98 -23.08
N VAL A 184 -10.78 -6.36 -21.82
CA VAL A 184 -11.54 -7.44 -21.18
C VAL A 184 -12.00 -7.01 -19.80
N LYS A 185 -13.23 -7.36 -19.43
CA LYS A 185 -13.79 -7.18 -18.10
C LYS A 185 -13.71 -8.46 -17.31
N VAL A 186 -13.38 -8.38 -16.04
CA VAL A 186 -13.41 -9.56 -15.15
C VAL A 186 -14.86 -9.85 -14.76
N LYS A 187 -15.34 -11.04 -15.10
CA LYS A 187 -16.71 -11.45 -14.82
C LYS A 187 -16.82 -12.15 -13.47
N GLU A 188 -15.91 -13.08 -13.20
CA GLU A 188 -15.84 -13.83 -11.96
C GLU A 188 -14.45 -14.42 -11.76
N ILE A 189 -14.13 -14.74 -10.50
CA ILE A 189 -12.93 -15.48 -10.13
C ILE A 189 -13.40 -16.76 -9.45
N ASP A 190 -13.07 -17.90 -10.05
CA ASP A 190 -13.45 -19.22 -9.51
C ASP A 190 -12.70 -19.49 -8.19
N ARG A 191 -13.19 -20.43 -7.38
CA ARG A 191 -12.58 -20.87 -6.11
C ARG A 191 -11.16 -21.41 -6.26
N GLN A 192 -10.77 -21.81 -7.48
CA GLN A 192 -9.41 -22.22 -7.83
C GLN A 192 -8.50 -21.04 -8.23
N GLY A 193 -8.98 -19.79 -8.17
CA GLY A 193 -8.24 -18.59 -8.56
C GLY A 193 -8.16 -18.34 -10.07
N ARG A 194 -8.96 -19.06 -10.87
CA ARG A 194 -9.05 -18.87 -12.32
C ARG A 194 -9.93 -17.66 -12.63
N VAL A 195 -9.41 -16.74 -13.44
CA VAL A 195 -10.11 -15.50 -13.80
C VAL A 195 -10.90 -15.71 -15.09
N ASN A 196 -12.23 -15.55 -15.02
CA ASN A 196 -13.09 -15.57 -16.19
C ASN A 196 -13.29 -14.14 -16.69
N LEU A 197 -12.98 -13.94 -17.96
CA LEU A 197 -12.97 -12.64 -18.62
C LEU A 197 -14.10 -12.57 -19.67
N SER A 198 -14.62 -11.38 -19.88
CA SER A 198 -15.61 -11.09 -20.92
C SER A 198 -15.22 -9.87 -21.72
N ARG A 199 -15.12 -10.02 -23.04
CA ARG A 199 -14.97 -8.91 -24.00
C ARG A 199 -16.34 -8.35 -24.37
N LYS A 200 -17.38 -9.19 -24.41
CA LYS A 200 -18.77 -8.79 -24.68
C LYS A 200 -19.27 -7.74 -23.68
N ALA A 201 -18.99 -7.91 -22.39
CA ALA A 201 -19.39 -6.94 -21.37
C ALA A 201 -18.77 -5.55 -21.61
N VAL A 202 -17.55 -5.48 -22.16
CA VAL A 202 -16.90 -4.22 -22.52
C VAL A 202 -17.60 -3.53 -23.69
N LEU A 203 -17.94 -4.31 -24.72
CA LEU A 203 -18.60 -3.80 -25.93
C LEU A 203 -20.00 -3.25 -25.64
N VAL A 204 -20.75 -3.90 -24.73
CA VAL A 204 -22.07 -3.44 -24.29
C VAL A 204 -21.94 -2.16 -23.45
N ASP A 205 -21.03 -2.13 -22.47
CA ASP A 205 -20.77 -0.93 -21.65
C ASP A 205 -20.33 0.28 -22.51
N GLN A 206 -19.59 0.05 -23.61
CA GLN A 206 -19.19 1.10 -24.55
C GLN A 206 -20.39 1.63 -25.36
N LYS A 207 -21.26 0.76 -25.88
CA LYS A 207 -22.47 1.15 -26.60
C LYS A 207 -23.44 1.95 -25.72
N GLU A 208 -23.67 1.52 -24.48
CA GLU A 208 -24.55 2.24 -23.54
C GLU A 208 -24.03 3.63 -23.17
N LYS A 209 -22.70 3.81 -23.12
CA LYS A 209 -22.09 5.14 -22.89
C LYS A 209 -22.20 6.05 -24.11
N GLU A 210 -22.13 5.51 -25.32
CA GLU A 210 -22.33 6.28 -26.56
C GLU A 210 -23.79 6.70 -26.75
N GLU A 211 -24.75 5.88 -26.33
CA GLU A 211 -26.19 6.22 -26.37
C GLU A 211 -26.59 7.27 -25.32
N LYS A 212 -25.94 7.31 -24.15
CA LYS A 212 -26.19 8.34 -23.12
C LYS A 212 -25.54 9.70 -23.41
N ASN A 213 -24.56 9.73 -24.31
CA ASN A 213 -23.84 10.95 -24.72
C ASN A 213 -24.39 11.56 -26.03
N LYS A 214 -25.45 10.98 -26.60
CA LYS A 214 -26.25 11.54 -27.70
C LYS A 214 -27.54 12.13 -27.17
#